data_AF-A0A4R0YQF4-F1
#
_entry.id   AF-A0A4R0YQF4-F1
#
_cell.length_a   1.000
_cell.length_b   1.000
_cell.length_c   1.000
_cell.angle_alpha   90.00
_cell.angle_beta   90.00
_cell.angle_gamma   90.00
#
_symmetry.space_group_name_H-M   'P 1'
#
loop_
_entity.id
_entity.type
_entity.pdbx_description
1 polymer ?
#
loop_
_entity_poly.entity_id
_entity_poly.type
_entity_poly.pdbx_seq_one_letter_code
_entity_poly.pdbx_strand_id
1 'polypeptide(L)'
;MKIQVLNRAAEQVQTTWEGVTRERSKQWCLLEIDGLPTSFQITVDPGKEYAPGEYTLAPESFAVSNGRLTMSRAVLVPVIAQVKQQPKPAAA
;
A
#
# COMPACT_ATOMS: atom_id res chain seq x y z
N MET A 1 11.67 -2.84 -3.77
CA MET A 1 10.83 -2.28 -2.70
C MET A 1 9.64 -3.19 -2.49
N LYS A 2 9.52 -3.77 -1.28
CA LYS A 2 8.39 -4.64 -0.90
C LYS A 2 7.72 -4.03 0.33
N ILE A 3 6.39 -4.08 0.37
CA ILE A 3 5.61 -3.66 1.53
C ILE A 3 4.89 -4.89 2.08
N GLN A 4 5.08 -5.18 3.36
CA GLN A 4 4.36 -6.23 4.06
C GLN A 4 3.32 -5.60 4.98
N VAL A 5 2.05 -5.92 4.76
CA VAL A 5 0.98 -5.58 5.70
C VAL A 5 1.02 -6.61 6.83
N LEU A 6 1.19 -6.14 8.07
CA LEU A 6 1.35 -7.03 9.21
C LEU A 6 0.00 -7.63 9.64
N ASN A 7 0.04 -8.86 10.16
CA ASN A 7 -1.14 -9.51 10.74
C ASN A 7 -1.43 -8.97 12.15
N ARG A 8 -1.77 -7.69 12.22
CA ARG A 8 -2.15 -6.96 13.43
C ARG A 8 -3.53 -6.33 13.21
N ALA A 9 -4.32 -6.26 14.28
CA ALA A 9 -5.60 -5.56 14.24
C ALA A 9 -5.41 -4.10 13.81
N ALA A 10 -6.28 -3.63 12.91
CA ALA A 10 -6.31 -2.22 12.52
C ALA A 10 -6.75 -1.36 13.70
N GLU A 11 -6.08 -0.24 13.89
CA GLU A 11 -6.36 0.72 14.96
C GLU A 11 -7.37 1.76 14.44
N GLN A 12 -8.57 1.81 15.03
CA GLN A 12 -9.56 2.81 14.68
C GLN A 12 -9.18 4.17 15.29
N VAL A 13 -9.20 5.22 14.48
CA VAL A 13 -8.83 6.57 14.87
C VAL A 13 -9.75 7.60 14.24
N GLN A 14 -10.07 8.65 14.99
CA GLN A 14 -10.76 9.82 14.44
C GLN A 14 -9.72 10.85 14.04
N THR A 15 -9.81 11.31 12.79
CA THR A 15 -8.88 12.32 12.26
C THR A 15 -9.70 13.54 11.82
N THR A 16 -9.37 14.70 12.37
CA THR A 16 -10.01 15.97 11.99
C THR A 16 -9.10 16.71 11.01
N TRP A 17 -9.62 16.98 9.81
CA TRP A 17 -8.93 17.78 8.79
C TRP A 17 -9.88 18.86 8.29
N GLU A 18 -9.43 20.12 8.27
CA GLU A 18 -10.23 21.28 7.83
C GLU A 18 -11.61 21.38 8.51
N GLY A 19 -11.67 21.05 9.81
CA GLY A 19 -12.91 21.08 10.59
C GLY A 19 -13.85 19.89 10.38
N VAL A 20 -13.49 18.93 9.51
CA VAL A 20 -14.26 17.71 9.29
C VAL A 20 -13.60 16.54 9.99
N THR A 21 -14.29 15.96 10.98
CA THR A 21 -13.87 14.73 11.66
C THR A 21 -14.31 13.52 10.85
N ARG A 22 -13.36 12.63 10.54
CA ARG A 22 -13.62 11.36 9.86
C ARG A 22 -13.04 10.20 10.64
N GLU A 23 -13.78 9.12 10.69
CA GLU A 23 -13.26 7.84 11.16
C GLU A 23 -12.30 7.26 10.11
N ARG A 24 -11.20 6.71 10.61
CA ARG A 24 -10.10 6.15 9.82
C ARG A 24 -9.59 4.91 10.52
N SER A 25 -9.01 4.01 9.74
CA SER A 25 -8.34 2.83 10.29
C SER A 25 -6.86 2.90 9.95
N LYS A 26 -6.00 2.68 10.95
CA LYS A 26 -4.55 2.64 10.80
C LYS A 26 -4.07 1.20 10.78
N GLN A 27 -3.18 0.88 9.85
CA GLN A 27 -2.53 -0.44 9.79
C GLN A 27 -1.03 -0.29 9.79
N TRP A 28 -0.36 -1.20 10.50
CA TRP A 28 1.10 -1.26 10.52
C TRP A 28 1.61 -2.06 9.32
N CYS A 29 2.65 -1.52 8.69
CA CYS A 29 3.31 -2.13 7.55
C CYS A 29 4.82 -2.10 7.74
N LEU A 30 5.51 -3.04 7.09
CA LEU A 30 6.96 -3.08 6.98
C LEU A 30 7.35 -2.75 5.54
N LEU A 31 8.22 -1.77 5.35
CA LEU A 31 8.82 -1.42 4.08
C LEU A 31 10.28 -1.89 4.08
N GLU A 32 10.70 -2.57 3.02
CA GLU A 32 12.11 -2.94 2.84
C GLU A 32 12.71 -2.24 1.61
N ILE A 33 13.82 -1.53 1.84
CA ILE A 33 14.63 -0.86 0.81
C ILE A 33 16.06 -1.37 0.95
N ASP A 34 16.59 -2.01 -0.08
CA ASP A 34 17.97 -2.54 -0.12
C ASP A 34 18.37 -3.38 1.11
N GLY A 35 17.43 -4.18 1.63
CA GLY A 35 17.62 -5.02 2.81
C GLY A 35 17.47 -4.29 4.15
N LEU A 36 17.15 -3.00 4.15
CA LEU A 36 16.89 -2.21 5.36
C LEU A 36 15.39 -2.10 5.62
N PRO A 37 14.87 -2.73 6.70
CA PRO A 37 13.46 -2.66 7.05
C PRO A 37 13.13 -1.36 7.80
N THR A 38 11.99 -0.75 7.48
CA THR A 38 11.42 0.41 8.18
C THR A 38 9.93 0.16 8.41
N SER A 39 9.46 0.35 9.64
CA SER A 39 8.03 0.27 9.95
C SER A 39 7.33 1.60 9.69
N PHE A 40 6.09 1.53 9.22
CA PHE A 40 5.27 2.71 9.01
C PHE A 40 3.79 2.38 9.18
N GLN A 41 2.97 3.41 9.33
CA GLN A 41 1.51 3.28 9.40
C GLN A 41 0.87 3.81 8.12
N ILE A 42 -0.08 3.05 7.58
CA ILE A 42 -1.00 3.51 6.55
C ILE A 42 -2.35 3.85 7.17
N THR A 43 -3.03 4.83 6.59
CA THR A 43 -4.39 5.23 7.00
C THR A 43 -5.36 4.97 5.87
N VAL A 44 -6.43 4.24 6.15
CA VAL A 44 -7.46 3.84 5.20
C VAL A 44 -8.85 4.24 5.68
N ASP A 45 -9.83 4.19 4.77
CA ASP A 45 -11.24 4.28 5.15
C ASP A 45 -11.64 3.01 5.93
N PRO A 46 -12.53 3.09 6.93
CA PRO A 46 -13.08 1.91 7.59
C PRO A 46 -13.70 0.94 6.58
N GLY A 47 -13.38 -0.35 6.71
CA GLY A 47 -13.84 -1.41 5.80
C GLY A 47 -13.03 -1.55 4.51
N LYS A 48 -11.97 -0.75 4.33
CA LYS A 48 -10.99 -0.87 3.23
C LYS A 48 -9.60 -1.28 3.71
N GLU A 49 -9.53 -1.97 4.84
CA GLU A 49 -8.29 -2.50 5.38
C GLU A 49 -7.67 -3.53 4.44
N TYR A 50 -6.36 -3.46 4.29
CA TYR A 50 -5.62 -4.45 3.52
C TYR A 50 -5.51 -5.75 4.31
N ALA A 51 -5.66 -6.88 3.62
CA ALA A 51 -5.36 -8.18 4.21
C ALA A 51 -3.85 -8.27 4.53
N PRO A 52 -3.44 -9.07 5.52
CA PRO A 52 -2.03 -9.33 5.76
C PRO A 52 -1.38 -10.00 4.53
N GLY A 53 -0.20 -9.54 4.12
CA GLY A 53 0.47 -10.07 2.93
C GLY A 53 1.50 -9.14 2.30
N GLU A 54 2.01 -9.54 1.14
CA GLU A 54 2.94 -8.75 0.33
C GLU A 54 2.22 -7.85 -0.68
N TYR A 55 2.62 -6.58 -0.69
CA TYR A 55 2.06 -5.51 -1.50
C TYR A 55 3.16 -4.67 -2.15
N THR A 56 2.79 -3.97 -3.20
CA THR A 56 3.57 -2.89 -3.82
C THR A 56 2.77 -1.60 -3.83
N LEU A 57 3.47 -0.47 -3.99
CA LEU A 57 2.81 0.82 -4.19
C LEU A 57 2.19 0.89 -5.58
N ALA A 58 0.92 1.28 -5.65
CA ALA A 58 0.29 1.66 -6.89
C ALA A 58 0.86 2.99 -7.41
N PRO A 59 0.87 3.24 -8.74
CA PRO A 59 1.28 4.52 -9.31
C PRO A 59 0.53 5.73 -8.75
N GLU A 60 -0.74 5.53 -8.36
CA GLU A 60 -1.61 6.52 -7.71
C GLU A 60 -1.07 7.01 -6.37
N SER A 61 -0.07 6.31 -5.81
CA SER A 61 0.57 6.73 -4.56
C SER A 61 1.45 7.97 -4.72
N PHE A 62 1.81 8.30 -5.96
CA PHE A 62 2.73 9.38 -6.28
C PHE A 62 2.01 10.52 -6.98
N ALA A 63 2.43 11.74 -6.66
CA ALA A 63 1.98 12.97 -7.31
C ALA A 63 3.18 13.87 -7.59
N VAL A 64 3.07 14.73 -8.61
CA VAL A 64 4.06 15.75 -8.88
C VAL A 64 3.71 17.01 -8.09
N SER A 65 4.60 17.41 -7.17
CA SER A 65 4.48 18.64 -6.40
C SER A 65 5.71 19.50 -6.63
N ASN A 66 5.51 20.75 -7.09
CA ASN A 66 6.59 21.68 -7.43
C ASN A 66 7.66 21.09 -8.39
N GLY A 67 7.20 20.34 -9.40
CA GLY A 67 8.09 19.69 -10.38
C GLY A 67 8.86 18.48 -9.87
N ARG A 68 8.61 18.01 -8.63
CA ARG A 68 9.24 16.83 -8.05
C ARG A 68 8.22 15.73 -7.82
N LEU A 69 8.62 14.47 -8.07
CA LEU A 69 7.80 13.32 -7.70
C LEU A 69 7.79 13.19 -6.17
N THR A 70 6.60 13.16 -5.60
CA THR A 70 6.38 13.07 -4.15
C THR A 70 5.35 11.99 -3.87
N MET A 71 5.55 11.23 -2.78
CA MET A 71 4.55 10.28 -2.33
C MET A 71 3.51 11.03 -1.50
N SER A 72 2.26 11.07 -1.96
CA SER A 72 1.17 11.81 -1.30
C SER A 72 0.35 10.90 -0.37
N ARG A 73 -0.02 9.71 -0.84
CA ARG A 73 -0.77 8.70 -0.09
C ARG A 73 -0.33 7.31 -0.51
N ALA A 74 0.01 6.44 0.43
CA ALA A 74 0.29 5.04 0.09
C ALA A 74 -1.00 4.31 -0.32
N VAL A 75 -1.09 3.91 -1.59
CA VAL A 75 -2.12 3.02 -2.12
C VAL A 75 -1.45 1.69 -2.45
N LEU A 76 -1.91 0.62 -1.82
CA LEU A 76 -1.26 -0.69 -1.95
C LEU A 76 -2.02 -1.57 -2.95
N VAL A 77 -1.27 -2.27 -3.79
CA VAL A 77 -1.79 -3.34 -4.65
C VAL A 77 -1.12 -4.66 -4.27
N PRO A 78 -1.88 -5.77 -4.18
CA PRO A 78 -1.31 -7.05 -3.83
C PRO A 78 -0.29 -7.46 -4.90
N VAL A 79 0.83 -8.03 -4.48
CA VAL A 79 1.77 -8.64 -5.41
C VAL A 79 1.14 -9.93 -5.93
N ILE A 80 0.29 -9.82 -6.95
CA ILE A 80 -0.10 -10.98 -7.75
C ILE A 80 1.21 -11.42 -8.40
N ALA A 81 1.74 -12.57 -7.96
CA ALA A 81 2.84 -13.22 -8.65
C ALA A 81 2.43 -13.31 -10.13
N GLN A 82 3.11 -12.55 -11.00
CA GLN A 82 2.90 -12.70 -12.43
C GLN A 82 3.26 -14.14 -12.77
N VAL A 83 2.25 -14.98 -12.94
CA VAL A 83 2.41 -16.28 -13.58
C VAL A 83 2.96 -15.94 -14.95
N LYS A 84 4.27 -16.17 -15.15
CA LYS A 84 4.90 -16.09 -16.47
C LYS A 84 3.96 -16.81 -17.43
N GLN A 85 3.32 -16.06 -18.33
CA GLN A 85 2.54 -16.67 -19.40
C GLN A 85 3.51 -17.53 -20.20
N GLN A 86 3.37 -18.84 -20.04
CA GLN A 86 4.11 -19.82 -20.82
C GLN A 86 3.58 -19.70 -22.25
N PRO A 87 4.43 -19.38 -23.25
CA PRO A 87 3.96 -19.22 -24.61
C PRO A 87 3.37 -20.55 -25.08
N LYS A 88 2.09 -20.53 -25.45
CA LYS A 88 1.37 -21.67 -26.01
C LYS A 88 2.01 -22.02 -27.36
N PRO A 89 2.45 -23.27 -27.59
CA PRO A 89 3.02 -23.65 -28.88
C PRO A 89 1.96 -23.49 -29.98
N ALA A 90 2.34 -22.80 -31.05
CA ALA A 90 1.53 -22.70 -32.26
C ALA A 90 1.39 -24.09 -32.88
N ALA A 91 0.14 -24.53 -33.07
CA ALA A 91 -0.16 -25.77 -33.77
C ALA A 91 0.24 -25.62 -35.25
N ALA A 92 0.96 -26.63 -35.75
CA ALA A 92 1.29 -26.83 -37.16
C ALA A 92 0.09 -27.35 -37.96
#